data_AF-A0A918UJA0-F1
#
_entry.id   AF-A0A918UJA0-F1
#
_cell.length_a   1.000
_cell.length_b   1.000
_cell.length_c   1.000
_cell.angle_alpha   90.00
_cell.angle_beta   90.00
_cell.angle_gamma   90.00
#
_symmetry.space_group_name_H-M   'P 1'
#
loop_
_entity.id
_entity.type
_entity.pdbx_description
1 polymer ?
#
loop_
_entity_poly.entity_id
_entity_poly.type
_entity_poly.pdbx_seq_one_letter_code
_entity_poly.pdbx_strand_id
1 'polypeptide(L)'
;MVKADPEVSKAVKQDLKPCVADEYPVDVSYGDLTGGTANDILVNVMTCGDAVGVGSYVYRKRGGEYRNVFRAEEPPVYAEIDRGDLVVTQQLYEKDDPVSYPSSEEVITYHWTADRFEEQSRTHNEFSKAVGTADSPAPATD
;
A
#
# COMPACT_ATOMS: atom_id res chain seq x y z
N MET A 1 3.47 16.81 -7.01
CA MET A 1 3.51 16.55 -5.55
C MET A 1 4.52 15.46 -5.25
N VAL A 2 4.19 14.17 -5.37
CA VAL A 2 5.09 13.04 -5.04
C VAL A 2 6.49 13.12 -5.69
N LYS A 3 6.57 13.37 -7.01
CA LYS A 3 7.86 13.52 -7.71
C LYS A 3 8.76 14.63 -7.15
N ALA A 4 8.18 15.71 -6.68
CA ALA A 4 8.87 16.90 -6.19
C ALA A 4 9.10 16.87 -4.68
N ASP A 5 8.46 15.92 -3.97
CA ASP A 5 8.57 15.78 -2.53
C ASP A 5 9.97 15.26 -2.16
N PRO A 6 10.78 16.01 -1.39
CA PRO A 6 12.11 15.56 -0.98
C PRO A 6 12.10 14.36 -0.04
N GLU A 7 10.99 14.07 0.65
CA GLU A 7 10.88 12.94 1.58
C GLU A 7 10.70 11.61 0.86
N VAL A 8 10.23 11.64 -0.39
CA VAL A 8 10.10 10.47 -1.27
C VAL A 8 11.48 10.01 -1.73
N SER A 9 11.80 8.73 -1.52
CA SER A 9 13.12 8.19 -1.88
C SER A 9 13.41 8.20 -3.38
N LYS A 10 14.69 8.10 -3.70
CA LYS A 10 15.15 7.97 -5.09
C LYS A 10 14.65 6.68 -5.75
N ALA A 11 14.54 5.58 -4.99
CA ALA A 11 14.08 4.30 -5.51
C ALA A 11 12.62 4.41 -6.00
N VAL A 12 11.71 4.92 -5.16
CA VAL A 12 10.31 5.13 -5.58
C VAL A 12 10.21 6.11 -6.75
N LYS A 13 11.03 7.17 -6.78
CA LYS A 13 11.06 8.12 -7.91
C LYS A 13 11.50 7.50 -9.22
N GLN A 14 12.30 6.42 -9.21
CA GLN A 14 12.72 5.71 -10.43
C GLN A 14 11.55 4.91 -11.04
N ASP A 15 10.66 4.38 -10.19
CA ASP A 15 9.44 3.69 -10.63
C ASP A 15 8.31 4.68 -10.98
N LEU A 16 8.32 5.88 -10.40
CA LEU A 16 7.38 6.97 -10.71
C LEU A 16 7.70 7.67 -12.05
N LYS A 17 7.65 6.90 -13.14
CA LYS A 17 7.76 7.34 -14.53
C LYS A 17 6.50 6.94 -15.30
N PRO A 18 6.17 7.60 -16.43
CA PRO A 18 5.05 7.15 -17.23
C PRO A 18 5.25 5.70 -17.69
N CYS A 19 4.21 4.88 -17.56
CA CYS A 19 4.19 3.51 -18.04
C CYS A 19 3.86 3.44 -19.52
N VAL A 20 2.84 4.20 -19.93
CA VAL A 20 2.42 4.35 -21.32
C VAL A 20 2.04 5.81 -21.53
N ALA A 21 2.63 6.46 -22.54
CA ALA A 21 2.46 7.89 -22.82
C ALA A 21 2.66 8.75 -21.56
N ASP A 22 1.59 9.33 -21.02
CA ASP A 22 1.59 10.20 -19.84
C ASP A 22 0.93 9.55 -18.61
N GLU A 23 0.58 8.26 -18.67
CA GLU A 23 -0.05 7.52 -17.59
C GLU A 23 1.00 7.03 -16.58
N TYR A 24 0.83 7.41 -15.32
CA TYR A 24 1.73 7.04 -14.21
C TYR A 24 1.19 5.85 -13.43
N PRO A 25 2.06 5.01 -12.84
CA PRO A 25 1.64 3.88 -12.02
C PRO A 25 1.29 4.36 -10.61
N VAL A 26 0.23 5.16 -10.51
CA VAL A 26 -0.24 5.68 -9.23
C VAL A 26 -1.71 5.36 -9.05
N ASP A 27 -2.07 4.94 -7.85
CA ASP A 27 -3.45 4.93 -7.39
C ASP A 27 -3.65 6.08 -6.39
N VAL A 28 -4.76 6.79 -6.53
CA VAL A 28 -5.04 8.01 -5.77
C VAL A 28 -6.42 7.93 -5.16
N SER A 29 -6.46 8.01 -3.83
CA SER A 29 -7.69 8.04 -3.05
C SER A 29 -7.79 9.34 -2.26
N TYR A 30 -9.03 9.80 -2.01
CA TYR A 30 -9.31 11.01 -1.25
C TYR A 30 -10.20 10.66 -0.06
N GLY A 31 -9.87 11.15 1.13
CA GLY A 31 -10.65 10.90 2.33
C GLY A 31 -10.30 11.84 3.48
N ASP A 32 -11.07 11.77 4.56
CA ASP A 32 -10.74 12.48 5.80
C ASP A 32 -9.95 11.53 6.71
N LEU A 33 -8.63 11.75 6.79
CA LEU A 33 -7.75 11.02 7.69
C LEU A 33 -7.27 11.90 8.85
N THR A 34 -7.20 13.22 8.63
CA THR A 34 -6.51 14.15 9.53
C THR A 34 -7.43 15.22 10.17
N GLY A 35 -8.74 15.15 9.92
CA GLY A 35 -9.73 16.12 10.40
C GLY A 35 -9.53 17.52 9.82
N GLY A 36 -8.95 17.60 8.62
CA GLY A 36 -8.64 18.85 7.94
C GLY A 36 -9.86 19.53 7.32
N THR A 37 -9.68 20.76 6.84
CA THR A 37 -10.74 21.49 6.11
C THR A 37 -10.90 21.05 4.65
N ALA A 38 -10.04 20.15 4.17
CA ALA A 38 -10.08 19.54 2.85
C ALA A 38 -9.66 18.08 2.98
N ASN A 39 -10.13 17.24 2.06
CA ASN A 39 -9.73 15.84 2.00
C ASN A 39 -8.21 15.71 1.90
N ASP A 40 -7.70 14.75 2.66
CA ASP A 40 -6.35 14.22 2.51
C ASP A 40 -6.26 13.40 1.23
N ILE A 41 -5.06 13.35 0.66
CA ILE A 41 -4.78 12.61 -0.57
C ILE A 41 -3.87 11.45 -0.20
N LEU A 42 -4.38 10.24 -0.37
CA LEU A 42 -3.60 9.01 -0.33
C LEU A 42 -3.08 8.71 -1.74
N VAL A 43 -1.77 8.52 -1.88
CA VAL A 43 -1.12 8.15 -3.14
C VAL A 43 -0.32 6.87 -2.94
N ASN A 44 -0.70 5.82 -3.64
CA ASN A 44 0.10 4.61 -3.81
C ASN A 44 0.89 4.71 -5.11
N VAL A 45 2.20 4.48 -5.07
CA VAL A 45 3.08 4.36 -6.24
C VAL A 45 3.36 2.89 -6.46
N MET A 46 3.21 2.45 -7.70
CA MET A 46 3.38 1.06 -8.10
C MET A 46 4.44 0.93 -9.21
N THR A 47 4.85 -0.30 -9.48
CA THR A 47 5.58 -0.64 -10.70
C THR A 47 4.64 -0.66 -11.91
N CYS A 48 5.16 -0.32 -13.09
CA CYS A 48 4.36 -0.27 -14.33
C CYS A 48 3.89 -1.63 -14.87
N GLY A 49 4.64 -2.70 -14.61
CA GLY A 49 4.42 -3.99 -15.28
C GLY A 49 3.44 -4.90 -14.55
N ASP A 50 3.57 -4.95 -13.24
CA ASP A 50 2.90 -5.90 -12.35
C ASP A 50 2.11 -5.21 -11.22
N ALA A 51 2.02 -3.87 -11.24
CA ALA A 51 1.27 -3.06 -10.27
C ALA A 51 1.65 -3.34 -8.80
N VAL A 52 2.90 -3.72 -8.56
CA VAL A 52 3.43 -3.95 -7.21
C VAL A 52 3.66 -2.60 -6.54
N GLY A 53 3.04 -2.39 -5.38
CA GLY A 53 3.19 -1.17 -4.60
C GLY A 53 4.60 -1.00 -4.06
N VAL A 54 5.24 0.13 -4.39
CA VAL A 54 6.60 0.49 -3.97
C VAL A 54 6.64 1.64 -2.97
N GLY A 55 5.51 2.32 -2.76
CA GLY A 55 5.37 3.28 -1.68
C GLY A 55 3.98 3.89 -1.56
N SER A 56 3.61 4.25 -0.34
CA SER A 56 2.32 4.85 0.01
C SER A 56 2.52 6.14 0.81
N TYR A 57 1.77 7.18 0.47
CA TYR A 57 1.93 8.52 1.05
C TYR A 57 0.59 9.18 1.33
N VAL A 58 0.49 9.88 2.46
CA VAL A 58 -0.66 10.74 2.76
C VAL A 58 -0.22 12.20 2.70
N TYR A 59 -0.97 12.99 1.95
CA TYR A 59 -0.77 14.43 1.87
C TYR A 59 -1.98 15.18 2.43
N ARG A 60 -1.71 16.08 3.38
CA ARG A 60 -2.70 16.94 4.03
C ARG A 60 -2.59 18.37 3.53
N LYS A 61 -3.72 19.03 3.33
CA LYS A 61 -3.74 20.46 3.00
C LYS A 61 -3.32 21.31 4.21
N ARG A 62 -2.27 22.13 4.05
CA ARG A 62 -1.84 23.15 5.03
C ARG A 62 -1.45 24.43 4.29
N GLY A 63 -2.00 25.58 4.68
CA GLY A 63 -1.57 26.88 4.11
C GLY A 63 -1.76 27.01 2.59
N GLY A 64 -2.70 26.29 1.99
CA GLY A 64 -2.98 26.32 0.54
C GLY A 64 -2.25 25.27 -0.29
N GLU A 65 -1.31 24.54 0.29
CA GLU A 65 -0.58 23.46 -0.39
C GLU A 65 -0.78 22.11 0.31
N TYR A 66 -0.46 21.03 -0.37
CA TYR A 66 -0.49 19.69 0.19
C TYR A 66 0.90 19.32 0.73
N ARG A 67 0.96 18.87 1.98
CA ARG A 67 2.18 18.50 2.70
C ARG A 67 2.13 17.02 3.06
N ASN A 68 3.24 16.32 2.87
CA ASN A 68 3.39 14.93 3.27
C ASN A 68 3.28 14.84 4.80
N VAL A 69 2.50 13.87 5.28
CA VAL A 69 2.30 13.59 6.70
C VAL A 69 2.38 12.08 7.02
N PHE A 70 2.59 11.24 6.01
CA PHE A 70 2.78 9.79 6.15
C PHE A 70 3.57 9.24 4.97
N ARG A 71 4.45 8.27 5.26
CA ARG A 71 5.26 7.57 4.26
C ARG A 71 5.47 6.12 4.68
N ALA A 72 5.22 5.20 3.76
CA ALA A 72 5.69 3.81 3.81
C ALA A 72 6.31 3.46 2.46
N GLU A 73 7.52 2.90 2.44
CA GLU A 73 8.29 2.61 1.20
C GLU A 73 9.02 1.26 1.24
N GLU A 74 8.58 0.33 2.08
CA GLU A 74 9.14 -1.02 2.11
C GLU A 74 8.26 -1.94 1.26
N PRO A 75 8.65 -2.26 0.01
CA PRO A 75 7.81 -3.00 -0.92
C PRO A 75 7.76 -4.50 -0.62
N PRO A 76 6.67 -5.21 -0.96
CA PRO A 76 5.43 -4.66 -1.51
C PRO A 76 4.59 -3.97 -0.42
N VAL A 77 4.22 -2.71 -0.65
CA VAL A 77 3.40 -1.92 0.26
C VAL A 77 2.23 -1.28 -0.46
N TYR A 78 1.06 -1.37 0.15
CA TYR A 78 -0.15 -0.70 -0.31
C TYR A 78 -0.89 -0.10 0.88
N ALA A 79 -1.62 0.99 0.67
CA ALA A 79 -2.42 1.58 1.71
C ALA A 79 -3.82 1.93 1.23
N GLU A 80 -4.75 1.92 2.16
CA GLU A 80 -6.17 2.19 1.95
C GLU A 80 -6.71 3.08 3.07
N ILE A 81 -7.83 3.76 2.80
CA ILE A 81 -8.57 4.53 3.81
C ILE A 81 -9.73 3.65 4.28
N ASP A 82 -9.72 3.23 5.54
CA ASP A 82 -10.85 2.54 6.17
C ASP A 82 -11.41 3.38 7.33
N ARG A 83 -12.64 3.88 7.17
CA ARG A 83 -13.40 4.56 8.23
C ARG A 83 -12.64 5.68 8.98
N GLY A 84 -11.76 6.38 8.28
CA GLY A 84 -10.96 7.49 8.82
C GLY A 84 -9.58 7.08 9.35
N ASP A 85 -9.27 5.79 9.33
CA ASP A 85 -7.94 5.26 9.57
C ASP A 85 -7.21 4.99 8.26
N LEU A 86 -5.88 5.03 8.34
CA LEU A 86 -5.01 4.60 7.26
C LEU A 86 -4.60 3.15 7.53
N VAL A 87 -4.98 2.24 6.65
CA VAL A 87 -4.60 0.82 6.74
C VAL A 87 -3.49 0.58 5.73
N VAL A 88 -2.35 0.07 6.20
CA VAL A 88 -1.20 -0.28 5.37
C VAL A 88 -1.04 -1.79 5.38
N THR A 89 -0.95 -2.39 4.19
CA THR A 89 -0.68 -3.81 4.00
C THR A 89 0.70 -3.96 3.40
N GLN A 90 1.55 -4.75 4.05
CA GLN A 90 2.90 -5.09 3.60
C GLN A 90 3.01 -6.58 3.39
N GLN A 91 3.35 -7.01 2.17
CA GLN A 91 3.59 -8.43 1.92
C GLN A 91 5.01 -8.80 2.32
N LEU A 92 5.16 -9.97 2.95
CA LEU A 92 6.43 -10.47 3.46
C LEU A 92 6.81 -11.77 2.77
N TYR A 93 8.09 -11.85 2.41
CA TYR A 93 8.68 -12.98 1.72
C TYR A 93 9.76 -13.63 2.59
N GLU A 94 9.65 -14.93 2.80
CA GLU A 94 10.72 -15.76 3.31
C GLU A 94 11.74 -16.08 2.20
N LYS A 95 12.91 -16.58 2.60
CA LYS A 95 14.05 -16.84 1.71
C LYS A 95 13.70 -17.68 0.47
N ASP A 96 12.77 -18.62 0.62
CA ASP A 96 12.42 -19.60 -0.41
C ASP A 96 11.05 -19.34 -1.04
N ASP A 97 10.45 -18.16 -0.79
CA ASP A 97 9.17 -17.80 -1.38
C ASP A 97 9.31 -17.50 -2.87
N PRO A 98 8.42 -18.03 -3.72
CA PRO A 98 8.31 -17.58 -5.10
C PRO A 98 7.95 -16.09 -5.13
N VAL A 99 8.50 -15.35 -6.10
CA VAL A 99 8.19 -13.92 -6.30
C VAL A 99 6.68 -13.65 -6.37
N SER A 100 5.91 -14.58 -6.93
CA SER A 100 4.46 -14.47 -7.07
C SER A 100 3.65 -14.83 -5.82
N TYR A 101 4.29 -15.40 -4.79
CA TYR A 101 3.61 -15.95 -3.62
C TYR A 101 4.37 -15.57 -2.33
N PRO A 102 4.03 -14.43 -1.71
CA PRO A 102 4.49 -14.14 -0.36
C PRO A 102 3.98 -15.22 0.60
N SER A 103 4.73 -15.46 1.68
CA SER A 103 4.35 -16.36 2.78
C SER A 103 3.42 -15.70 3.77
N SER A 104 3.53 -14.38 3.96
CA SER A 104 2.78 -13.65 4.97
C SER A 104 2.54 -12.19 4.59
N GLU A 105 1.76 -11.49 5.41
CA GLU A 105 1.59 -10.05 5.34
C GLU A 105 1.48 -9.44 6.75
N GLU A 106 1.87 -8.17 6.86
CA GLU A 106 1.51 -7.30 7.98
C GLU A 106 0.39 -6.35 7.56
N VAL A 107 -0.68 -6.30 8.34
CA VAL A 107 -1.75 -5.31 8.24
C VAL A 107 -1.64 -4.37 9.42
N ILE A 108 -1.32 -3.11 9.13
CA ILE A 108 -1.02 -2.07 10.12
C ILE A 108 -2.06 -0.96 10.00
N THR A 109 -2.77 -0.68 11.08
CA THR A 109 -3.75 0.41 11.16
C THR A 109 -3.13 1.60 11.85
N TYR A 110 -3.20 2.76 11.21
CA TYR A 110 -2.75 4.03 11.75
C TYR A 110 -3.93 4.99 11.93
N HIS A 111 -3.93 5.71 13.06
CA HIS A 111 -4.88 6.80 13.32
C HIS A 111 -4.14 8.12 13.43
N TRP A 112 -4.76 9.21 12.96
CA TRP A 112 -4.19 10.55 13.12
C TRP A 112 -4.39 11.05 14.55
N THR A 113 -3.31 11.15 15.30
CA THR A 113 -3.31 11.70 16.66
C THR A 113 -2.50 12.98 16.71
N ALA A 114 -3.17 14.07 17.06
CA ALA A 114 -2.61 15.43 17.11
C ALA A 114 -2.02 15.90 15.77
N ASP A 115 -0.76 15.56 15.50
CA ASP A 115 0.02 16.05 14.37
C ASP A 115 0.73 14.95 13.55
N ARG A 116 0.46 13.67 13.83
CA ARG A 116 1.05 12.52 13.13
C ARG A 116 0.11 11.32 13.10
N PHE A 117 0.41 10.38 12.21
CA PHE A 117 -0.16 9.03 12.28
C PHE A 117 0.53 8.21 13.36
N GLU A 118 -0.27 7.58 14.22
CA GLU A 118 0.19 6.65 15.25
C GLU A 118 -0.37 5.26 14.96
N GLU A 119 0.50 4.25 15.00
CA GLU A 119 0.10 2.85 14.86
C GLU A 119 -0.87 2.47 15.99
N GLN A 120 -2.07 2.05 15.63
CA GLN A 120 -3.10 1.57 16.56
C GLN A 120 -3.03 0.06 16.74
N SER A 121 -2.76 -0.66 15.66
CA SER A 121 -2.66 -2.11 15.66
C SER A 121 -1.82 -2.60 14.51
N ARG A 122 -1.19 -3.76 14.71
CA ARG A 122 -0.49 -4.54 13.70
C ARG A 122 -0.88 -5.99 13.83
N THR A 123 -1.31 -6.59 12.73
CA THR A 123 -1.65 -8.01 12.64
C THR A 123 -0.74 -8.67 11.61
N HIS A 124 -0.08 -9.75 11.99
CA HIS A 124 0.67 -10.59 11.07
C HIS A 124 -0.21 -11.77 10.63
N ASN A 125 -0.39 -11.93 9.32
CA ASN A 125 -1.17 -13.02 8.75
C ASN A 125 -0.24 -13.95 7.97
N GLU A 126 -0.29 -15.24 8.31
CA GLU A 126 0.36 -16.30 7.54
C GLU A 126 -0.58 -16.76 6.43
N PHE A 127 -0.12 -16.72 5.18
CA PHE A 127 -0.86 -17.36 4.10
C PHE A 127 -0.70 -18.87 4.23
N SER A 128 -1.81 -19.57 4.46
CA SER A 128 -1.80 -21.03 4.48
C SER A 128 -1.34 -21.55 3.12
N LYS A 129 -0.33 -22.44 3.09
CA LYS A 129 0.08 -23.19 1.88
C LYS A 129 -1.00 -24.21 1.45
N ALA A 130 -2.25 -23.78 1.30
CA ALA A 130 -3.35 -24.61 0.85
C ALA A 130 -3.37 -24.66 -0.68
N VAL A 131 -2.33 -25.24 -1.27
CA VAL A 131 -2.47 -25.84 -2.61
C VAL A 131 -2.84 -27.30 -2.37
N GLY A 132 -4.14 -27.60 -2.50
CA GLY A 132 -4.66 -28.93 -2.29
C GLY A 132 -4.13 -29.93 -3.32
N THR A 133 -3.29 -30.86 -2.88
CA THR A 133 -3.43 -32.27 -3.29
C THR A 133 -4.54 -32.88 -2.44
N ALA A 134 -5.78 -32.70 -2.87
CA ALA A 134 -6.86 -33.59 -2.52
C ALA A 134 -7.35 -34.18 -3.84
N ASP A 135 -6.98 -35.44 -4.10
CA ASP A 135 -7.60 -36.27 -5.12
C ASP A 135 -9.12 -36.16 -4.96
N SER A 136 -9.78 -35.53 -5.92
CA SER A 136 -11.23 -35.56 -6.00
C SER A 136 -11.62 -37.00 -6.36
N PRO A 137 -12.38 -37.74 -5.53
CA PRO A 137 -12.85 -39.05 -5.93
C PRO A 137 -13.80 -38.86 -7.11
N ALA A 138 -13.49 -39.52 -8.24
CA ALA A 138 -14.34 -39.51 -9.41
C ALA A 138 -15.77 -39.97 -9.04
N PRO A 139 -16.83 -39.33 -9.56
CA PRO A 139 -18.19 -39.74 -9.27
C PRO A 139 -18.42 -41.18 -9.77
N ALA A 140 -18.99 -42.01 -8.89
CA ALA A 140 -19.44 -43.34 -9.27
C ALA A 140 -20.61 -43.22 -10.25
N THR A 141 -20.46 -43.79 -11.44
CA THR A 141 -21.56 -44.00 -12.38
C THR A 141 -22.41 -45.17 -11.86
N ASP A 142 -23.71 -44.92 -11.70
CA ASP A 142 -24.76 -45.93 -11.51
C ASP A 142 -24.97 -46.73 -12.81
#